data_AF-A0AAD8VE81-F1
#
_entry.id   AF-A0AAD8VE81-F1
#
_cell.length_a   1.000
_cell.length_b   1.000
_cell.length_c   1.000
_cell.angle_alpha   90.00
_cell.angle_beta   90.00
_cell.angle_gamma   90.00
#
_symmetry.space_group_name_H-M   'P 1'
#
loop_
_entity.id
_entity.type
_entity.pdbx_description
1 polymer ?
#
loop_
_entity_poly.entity_id
_entity_poly.type
_entity_poly.pdbx_seq_one_letter_code
_entity_poly.pdbx_strand_id
1 'polypeptide(L)'
;MKKFKFGELFKKGTTSTGRPSRASTQIRRSYNEDIIAPSFAPEEDNGAPNASSFPCYDFLTNAGILDDFFTLVNRAGLATYVGDEREQYYRLTKIFVESFKFHNTQYEPTVAFKIYDNPVTMELEEFCRALDIAPVGTARRIDDNPRDLLELYRGITEDDCRTIQRGKIRNIQLPAIKYFAYYIATSILGRENTSNISSYHLAFLNAALTGQTSYHLGSLIARRLSSRGPIFGGTIALRILTHLRLPLDSNDVPLTPRRLDIAAMKSHHFVTTDSTIDNMVYRMLFADGNEKEIPLPQPGLFNIDRQSWSLTKEEVEEHMKIQDFHQQHDSEDAEPSYDCTVTYPDVSSSTYLEPGRSSSYYGDTTSWGPWE
;
A
#
# COMPACT_ATOMS: atom_id res chain seq x y z
N MET A 1 -8.63 58.72 -25.42
CA MET A 1 -7.89 57.65 -26.13
C MET A 1 -6.47 58.11 -26.45
N LYS A 2 -5.44 57.46 -25.92
CA LYS A 2 -4.08 57.44 -26.50
C LYS A 2 -3.54 56.02 -26.36
N LYS A 3 -3.14 55.41 -27.48
CA LYS A 3 -2.57 54.06 -27.53
C LYS A 3 -1.05 54.17 -27.44
N PHE A 4 -0.41 53.33 -26.65
CA PHE A 4 1.01 53.03 -26.79
C PHE A 4 1.15 51.56 -27.17
N LYS A 5 1.81 51.30 -28.31
CA LYS A 5 2.42 50.01 -28.61
C LYS A 5 3.90 50.17 -28.30
N PHE A 6 4.46 49.25 -27.52
CA PHE A 6 5.91 49.12 -27.37
C PHE A 6 6.30 47.73 -27.90
N GLY A 7 7.07 47.74 -28.98
CA GLY A 7 8.01 46.68 -29.31
C GLY A 7 9.40 47.30 -29.29
N GLU A 8 10.44 46.45 -29.26
CA GLU A 8 11.85 46.85 -29.09
C GLU A 8 12.17 47.37 -27.66
N LEU A 9 13.31 47.07 -27.04
CA LEU A 9 14.52 46.36 -27.46
C LEU A 9 15.22 45.84 -26.19
N PHE A 10 15.69 44.59 -26.14
CA PHE A 10 16.94 44.30 -25.42
C PHE A 10 17.74 43.21 -26.14
N LYS A 11 19.03 43.48 -26.31
CA LYS A 11 19.92 42.74 -27.21
C LYS A 11 20.51 41.49 -26.57
N LYS A 12 20.72 40.49 -27.41
CA LYS A 12 21.38 39.22 -27.13
C LYS A 12 22.87 39.43 -26.85
N GLY A 13 23.32 39.13 -25.62
CA GLY A 13 24.73 38.91 -25.29
C GLY A 13 25.10 37.45 -25.50
N THR A 14 26.28 37.16 -26.07
CA THR A 14 26.66 35.82 -26.56
C THR A 14 27.60 35.05 -25.64
N THR A 15 27.22 33.79 -25.41
CA THR A 15 28.09 32.59 -25.25
C THR A 15 29.18 32.55 -24.18
N SER A 16 29.03 31.60 -23.25
CA SER A 16 30.16 30.78 -22.79
C SER A 16 29.77 29.29 -22.70
N THR A 17 30.61 28.44 -23.30
CA THR A 17 30.73 26.98 -23.15
C THR A 17 29.46 26.15 -22.91
N GLY A 18 28.90 25.58 -23.98
CA GLY A 18 27.86 24.55 -23.88
C GLY A 18 28.39 23.21 -23.39
N ARG A 19 27.88 22.73 -22.26
CA ARG A 19 27.92 21.30 -21.91
C ARG A 19 26.94 20.58 -22.85
N PRO A 20 27.30 19.46 -23.52
CA PRO A 20 26.38 18.81 -24.44
C PRO A 20 25.17 18.27 -23.67
N SER A 21 24.03 18.93 -23.83
CA SER A 21 22.75 18.37 -23.41
C SER A 21 22.55 17.07 -24.17
N ARG A 22 22.39 15.96 -23.45
CA ARG A 22 22.12 14.64 -24.03
C ARG A 22 20.66 14.58 -24.47
N ALA A 23 20.33 15.40 -25.46
CA ALA A 23 19.05 15.44 -26.16
C ALA A 23 18.94 14.24 -27.12
N SER A 24 19.04 13.03 -26.58
CA SER A 24 18.43 11.86 -27.19
C SER A 24 16.94 11.94 -26.91
N THR A 25 16.15 12.04 -27.98
CA THR A 25 14.69 12.09 -28.01
C THR A 25 14.02 11.08 -27.08
N GLN A 26 13.70 11.52 -25.87
CA GLN A 26 12.57 11.01 -25.10
C GLN A 26 11.59 12.18 -24.91
N ILE A 27 10.41 12.04 -25.53
CA ILE A 27 9.28 12.93 -25.31
C ILE A 27 8.96 12.87 -23.81
N ARG A 28 9.19 13.97 -23.08
CA ARG A 28 8.73 14.12 -21.70
C ARG A 28 7.20 14.13 -21.71
N ARG A 29 6.59 12.95 -21.59
CA ARG A 29 5.14 12.79 -21.46
C ARG A 29 4.71 13.44 -20.15
N SER A 30 3.76 14.36 -20.21
CA SER A 30 3.07 14.88 -19.03
C SER A 30 2.02 13.83 -18.63
N TYR A 31 2.31 13.04 -17.60
CA TYR A 31 1.49 11.89 -17.20
C TYR A 31 0.20 12.30 -16.46
N ASN A 32 -0.73 12.92 -17.19
CA ASN A 32 -2.12 13.12 -16.77
C ASN A 32 -2.99 11.96 -17.30
N GLU A 33 -2.78 10.74 -16.80
CA GLU A 33 -3.52 9.55 -17.27
C GLU A 33 -5.04 9.64 -17.02
N ASP A 34 -5.48 10.34 -15.97
CA ASP A 34 -6.90 10.56 -15.67
C ASP A 34 -7.59 11.55 -16.65
N ILE A 35 -6.82 12.26 -17.49
CA ILE A 35 -7.32 13.31 -18.41
C ILE A 35 -6.98 12.99 -19.88
N ILE A 36 -5.86 12.33 -20.15
CA ILE A 36 -5.41 11.96 -21.49
C ILE A 36 -5.00 10.48 -21.48
N ALA A 37 -5.95 9.60 -21.81
CA ALA A 37 -5.64 8.23 -22.22
C ALA A 37 -4.77 8.29 -23.49
N PRO A 38 -3.64 7.58 -23.59
CA PRO A 38 -2.82 7.62 -24.78
C PRO A 38 -3.55 7.01 -25.99
N SER A 39 -3.56 7.74 -27.10
CA SER A 39 -4.18 7.29 -28.35
C SER A 39 -3.28 6.32 -29.11
N PHE A 40 -3.21 5.08 -28.63
CA PHE A 40 -2.61 3.97 -29.37
C PHE A 40 -3.49 3.56 -30.57
N ALA A 41 -2.88 3.07 -31.64
CA ALA A 41 -3.60 2.44 -32.75
C ALA A 41 -4.32 1.16 -32.27
N PRO A 42 -5.41 0.72 -32.92
CA PRO A 42 -6.13 -0.50 -32.51
C PRO A 42 -5.34 -1.81 -32.68
N GLU A 43 -4.14 -1.75 -33.27
CA GLU A 43 -3.24 -2.89 -33.52
C GLU A 43 -1.93 -2.83 -32.71
N GLU A 44 -1.74 -1.82 -31.85
CA GLU A 44 -0.56 -1.75 -30.98
C GLU A 44 -0.73 -2.67 -29.76
N ASP A 45 0.12 -3.70 -29.69
CA ASP A 45 0.28 -4.58 -28.54
C ASP A 45 0.60 -3.75 -27.27
N ASN A 46 -0.21 -3.87 -26.20
CA ASN A 46 0.01 -3.12 -24.96
C ASN A 46 1.18 -3.68 -24.10
N GLY A 47 1.84 -4.73 -24.60
CA GLY A 47 3.08 -5.31 -24.06
C GLY A 47 2.87 -6.66 -23.37
N ALA A 48 3.76 -6.95 -22.43
CA ALA A 48 3.63 -8.14 -21.58
C ALA A 48 2.77 -7.82 -20.34
N PRO A 49 1.91 -8.75 -19.88
CA PRO A 49 1.26 -8.68 -18.58
C PRO A 49 2.26 -8.65 -17.44
N ASN A 50 1.98 -7.82 -16.45
CA ASN A 50 2.71 -7.73 -15.19
C ASN A 50 1.86 -8.35 -14.08
N ALA A 51 2.50 -9.11 -13.19
CA ALA A 51 1.84 -9.59 -11.98
C ALA A 51 1.47 -8.41 -11.05
N SER A 52 0.23 -8.42 -10.55
CA SER A 52 -0.17 -7.64 -9.38
C SER A 52 0.75 -8.00 -8.20
N SER A 53 1.12 -7.01 -7.38
CA SER A 53 2.01 -7.22 -6.24
C SER A 53 1.24 -7.51 -4.95
N PHE A 54 1.66 -8.53 -4.22
CA PHE A 54 1.12 -8.88 -2.91
C PHE A 54 1.85 -8.15 -1.77
N PRO A 55 1.25 -7.99 -0.59
CA PRO A 55 1.98 -7.53 0.58
C PRO A 55 3.12 -8.49 0.97
N CYS A 56 4.11 -7.99 1.69
CA CYS A 56 5.11 -8.80 2.37
C CYS A 56 4.84 -8.73 3.88
N TYR A 57 4.39 -9.84 4.47
CA TYR A 57 4.11 -9.92 5.91
C TYR A 57 5.38 -9.64 6.72
N ASP A 58 6.53 -10.23 6.36
CA ASP A 58 7.80 -9.99 7.05
C ASP A 58 8.19 -8.50 7.04
N PHE A 59 8.00 -7.80 5.91
CA PHE A 59 8.24 -6.37 5.84
C PHE A 59 7.27 -5.59 6.75
N LEU A 60 5.97 -5.87 6.65
CA LEU A 60 4.92 -5.19 7.43
C LEU A 60 5.11 -5.36 8.94
N THR A 61 5.47 -6.56 9.39
CA THR A 61 5.73 -6.89 10.80
C THR A 61 6.97 -6.18 11.31
N ASN A 62 8.11 -6.30 10.63
CA ASN A 62 9.37 -5.69 11.09
C ASN A 62 9.34 -4.15 10.99
N ALA A 63 8.61 -3.58 10.02
CA ALA A 63 8.33 -2.14 9.96
C ALA A 63 7.37 -1.65 11.06
N GLY A 64 6.67 -2.55 11.76
CA GLY A 64 5.68 -2.21 12.80
C GLY A 64 4.39 -1.58 12.26
N ILE A 65 3.96 -1.97 11.05
CA ILE A 65 2.80 -1.38 10.34
C ILE A 65 1.76 -2.41 9.89
N LEU A 66 1.89 -3.66 10.35
CA LEU A 66 1.01 -4.77 9.97
C LEU A 66 -0.47 -4.48 10.29
N ASP A 67 -0.76 -4.15 11.55
CA ASP A 67 -2.14 -3.96 12.02
C ASP A 67 -2.79 -2.72 11.41
N ASP A 68 -2.04 -1.61 11.30
CA ASP A 68 -2.47 -0.40 10.59
C ASP A 68 -2.77 -0.70 9.11
N PHE A 69 -1.89 -1.42 8.41
CA PHE A 69 -2.11 -1.81 7.01
C PHE A 69 -3.37 -2.67 6.85
N PHE A 70 -3.54 -3.71 7.67
CA PHE A 70 -4.72 -4.56 7.59
C PHE A 70 -6.00 -3.84 8.02
N THR A 71 -5.92 -2.87 8.92
CA THR A 71 -7.03 -1.98 9.27
C THR A 71 -7.46 -1.12 8.07
N LEU A 72 -6.52 -0.52 7.33
CA LEU A 72 -6.82 0.22 6.08
C LEU A 72 -7.43 -0.69 5.02
N VAL A 73 -6.90 -1.90 4.84
CA VAL A 73 -7.43 -2.93 3.92
C VAL A 73 -8.87 -3.31 4.27
N ASN A 74 -9.16 -3.54 5.55
CA ASN A 74 -10.49 -3.88 6.04
C ASN A 74 -11.48 -2.72 5.85
N ARG A 75 -11.10 -1.50 6.24
CA ARG A 75 -11.92 -0.28 6.07
C ARG A 75 -12.20 0.02 4.59
N ALA A 76 -11.28 -0.30 3.68
CA ALA A 76 -11.46 -0.16 2.23
C ALA A 76 -12.30 -1.27 1.57
N GLY A 77 -12.71 -2.32 2.31
CA GLY A 77 -13.41 -3.48 1.73
C GLY A 77 -12.52 -4.32 0.80
N LEU A 78 -11.23 -4.46 1.13
CA LEU A 78 -10.24 -5.17 0.31
C LEU A 78 -9.69 -6.44 0.99
N ALA A 79 -10.23 -6.84 2.14
CA ALA A 79 -9.72 -7.93 2.97
C ALA A 79 -9.54 -9.25 2.20
N THR A 80 -10.60 -9.71 1.52
CA THR A 80 -10.51 -10.96 0.75
C THR A 80 -9.65 -10.81 -0.49
N TYR A 81 -9.57 -9.63 -1.10
CA TYR A 81 -8.70 -9.36 -2.26
C TYR A 81 -7.22 -9.39 -1.87
N VAL A 82 -6.86 -8.90 -0.69
CA VAL A 82 -5.50 -8.97 -0.15
C VAL A 82 -5.10 -10.40 0.21
N GLY A 83 -6.00 -11.18 0.82
CA GLY A 83 -5.75 -12.58 1.17
C GLY A 83 -5.67 -13.54 -0.03
N ASP A 84 -5.89 -13.06 -1.25
CA ASP A 84 -5.95 -13.84 -2.48
C ASP A 84 -4.59 -13.88 -3.21
N GLU A 85 -3.59 -14.48 -2.56
CA GLU A 85 -2.24 -14.64 -3.09
C GLU A 85 -2.11 -15.78 -4.14
N ARG A 86 -3.16 -16.03 -4.93
CA ARG A 86 -3.15 -17.06 -5.97
C ARG A 86 -2.22 -16.70 -7.13
N GLU A 87 -1.74 -17.75 -7.82
CA GLU A 87 -1.00 -17.62 -9.07
C GLU A 87 -1.81 -16.81 -10.11
N GLN A 88 -1.13 -15.89 -10.79
CA GLN A 88 -1.70 -15.09 -11.87
C GLN A 88 -1.20 -15.64 -13.20
N TYR A 89 -2.01 -15.65 -14.26
CA TYR A 89 -1.65 -16.33 -15.52
C TYR A 89 -1.53 -15.35 -16.69
N TYR A 90 -0.55 -15.60 -17.58
CA TYR A 90 -0.11 -14.67 -18.62
C TYR A 90 -1.22 -14.34 -19.64
N ARG A 91 -1.75 -15.36 -20.33
CA ARG A 91 -2.73 -15.19 -21.42
C ARG A 91 -4.06 -14.72 -20.85
N LEU A 92 -4.50 -15.26 -19.71
CA LEU A 92 -5.69 -14.81 -18.98
C LEU A 92 -5.60 -13.30 -18.69
N THR A 93 -4.51 -12.85 -18.06
CA THR A 93 -4.32 -11.44 -17.71
C THR A 93 -4.29 -10.55 -18.96
N LYS A 94 -3.52 -10.95 -19.98
CA LYS A 94 -3.40 -10.17 -21.23
C LYS A 94 -4.74 -10.05 -21.94
N ILE A 95 -5.41 -11.17 -22.21
CA ILE A 95 -6.69 -11.20 -22.93
C ILE A 95 -7.77 -10.45 -22.15
N PHE A 96 -7.87 -10.65 -20.84
CA PHE A 96 -8.85 -9.97 -19.99
C PHE A 96 -8.70 -8.46 -20.04
N VAL A 97 -7.50 -7.93 -19.80
CA VAL A 97 -7.23 -6.49 -19.75
C VAL A 97 -7.38 -5.84 -21.13
N GLU A 98 -6.77 -6.40 -22.18
CA GLU A 98 -6.79 -5.81 -23.52
C GLU A 98 -8.19 -5.80 -24.17
N SER A 99 -9.08 -6.70 -23.73
CA SER A 99 -10.48 -6.73 -24.17
C SER A 99 -11.43 -5.92 -23.28
N PHE A 100 -10.96 -5.39 -22.13
CA PHE A 100 -11.81 -4.80 -21.12
C PHE A 100 -12.44 -3.47 -21.57
N LYS A 101 -13.75 -3.35 -21.38
CA LYS A 101 -14.55 -2.17 -21.69
C LYS A 101 -15.49 -1.89 -20.53
N PHE A 102 -15.57 -0.62 -20.13
CA PHE A 102 -16.52 -0.16 -19.12
C PHE A 102 -17.56 0.79 -19.74
N HIS A 103 -18.82 0.40 -19.74
CA HIS A 103 -19.95 1.17 -20.26
C HIS A 103 -20.70 1.80 -19.08
N ASN A 104 -20.24 2.98 -18.66
CA ASN A 104 -20.83 3.70 -17.53
C ASN A 104 -22.12 4.44 -17.94
N THR A 105 -23.20 3.69 -18.20
CA THR A 105 -24.54 4.27 -18.37
C THR A 105 -25.07 4.77 -17.02
N GLN A 106 -26.13 5.59 -17.03
CA GLN A 106 -26.66 6.21 -15.81
C GLN A 106 -27.37 5.23 -14.87
N TYR A 107 -27.95 4.15 -15.41
CA TYR A 107 -28.83 3.24 -14.67
C TYR A 107 -28.34 1.79 -14.68
N GLU A 108 -27.71 1.36 -15.77
CA GLU A 108 -27.21 -0.01 -15.97
C GLU A 108 -25.74 0.05 -16.42
N PRO A 109 -24.81 0.41 -15.51
CA PRO A 109 -23.39 0.37 -15.82
C PRO A 109 -22.94 -1.09 -16.00
N THR A 110 -22.26 -1.39 -17.10
CA THR A 110 -21.81 -2.75 -17.43
C THR A 110 -20.33 -2.79 -17.76
N VAL A 111 -19.71 -3.95 -17.56
CA VAL A 111 -18.36 -4.27 -18.03
C VAL A 111 -18.44 -5.38 -19.08
N ALA A 112 -17.59 -5.31 -20.08
CA ALA A 112 -17.44 -6.33 -21.11
C ALA A 112 -15.96 -6.65 -21.32
N PHE A 113 -15.61 -7.92 -21.40
CA PHE A 113 -14.24 -8.42 -21.52
C PHE A 113 -14.26 -9.83 -22.13
N LYS A 114 -13.10 -10.47 -22.21
CA LYS A 114 -12.93 -11.87 -22.61
C LYS A 114 -12.24 -12.67 -21.52
N ILE A 115 -12.67 -13.92 -21.34
CA ILE A 115 -11.95 -14.95 -20.59
C ILE A 115 -11.51 -16.00 -21.61
N TYR A 116 -10.23 -15.92 -22.00
CA TYR A 116 -9.70 -16.58 -23.20
C TYR A 116 -10.56 -16.25 -24.44
N ASP A 117 -11.13 -17.24 -25.11
CA ASP A 117 -11.96 -17.02 -26.31
C ASP A 117 -13.42 -16.65 -25.99
N ASN A 118 -13.84 -16.70 -24.73
CA ASN A 118 -15.23 -16.45 -24.32
C ASN A 118 -15.47 -14.95 -24.07
N PRO A 119 -16.30 -14.25 -24.88
CA PRO A 119 -16.75 -12.90 -24.55
C PRO A 119 -17.75 -12.96 -23.39
N VAL A 120 -17.57 -12.06 -22.43
CA VAL A 120 -18.42 -11.93 -21.24
C VAL A 120 -18.85 -10.48 -21.10
N THR A 121 -20.13 -10.26 -20.82
CA THR A 121 -20.68 -8.97 -20.39
C THR A 121 -21.43 -9.20 -19.09
N MET A 122 -21.23 -8.34 -18.09
CA MET A 122 -21.93 -8.39 -16.82
C MET A 122 -22.20 -6.97 -16.28
N GLU A 123 -23.19 -6.86 -15.40
CA GLU A 123 -23.47 -5.64 -14.66
C GLU A 123 -22.29 -5.27 -13.74
N LEU A 124 -22.12 -3.97 -13.49
CA LEU A 124 -21.08 -3.49 -12.58
C LEU A 124 -21.26 -4.04 -11.16
N GLU A 125 -22.50 -4.27 -10.70
CA GLU A 125 -22.75 -4.88 -9.40
C GLU A 125 -22.19 -6.30 -9.32
N GLU A 126 -22.45 -7.13 -10.34
CA GLU A 126 -21.92 -8.50 -10.43
C GLU A 126 -20.40 -8.53 -10.56
N PHE A 127 -19.81 -7.58 -11.30
CA PHE A 127 -18.36 -7.38 -11.32
C PHE A 127 -17.79 -7.03 -9.93
N CYS A 128 -18.47 -6.16 -9.18
CA CYS A 128 -18.05 -5.83 -7.82
C CYS A 128 -18.18 -7.03 -6.87
N ARG A 129 -19.25 -7.81 -7.02
CA ARG A 129 -19.49 -9.08 -6.29
C ARG A 129 -18.39 -10.11 -6.58
N ALA A 130 -17.98 -10.26 -7.83
CA ALA A 130 -16.87 -11.13 -8.23
C ALA A 130 -15.51 -10.70 -7.64
N LEU A 131 -15.34 -9.41 -7.34
CA LEU A 131 -14.14 -8.88 -6.67
C LEU A 131 -14.27 -8.82 -5.14
N ASP A 132 -15.46 -9.08 -4.61
CA ASP A 132 -15.85 -8.90 -3.20
C ASP A 132 -15.64 -7.45 -2.71
N ILE A 133 -16.09 -6.49 -3.52
CA ILE A 133 -16.08 -5.06 -3.23
C ILE A 133 -17.52 -4.56 -3.15
N ALA A 134 -17.83 -3.75 -2.14
CA ALA A 134 -19.18 -3.20 -1.96
C ALA A 134 -19.59 -2.28 -3.15
N PRO A 135 -20.74 -2.51 -3.81
CA PRO A 135 -21.23 -1.71 -4.94
C PRO A 135 -21.94 -0.43 -4.44
N VAL A 136 -21.20 0.42 -3.72
CA VAL A 136 -21.72 1.62 -3.03
C VAL A 136 -21.08 2.89 -3.56
N GLY A 137 -21.77 4.03 -3.43
CA GLY A 137 -21.26 5.34 -3.86
C GLY A 137 -21.52 5.68 -5.33
N THR A 138 -20.93 6.78 -5.80
CA THR A 138 -21.15 7.27 -7.17
C THR A 138 -20.19 6.61 -8.17
N ALA A 139 -20.76 6.00 -9.23
CA ALA A 139 -20.00 5.51 -10.38
C ALA A 139 -19.67 6.62 -11.40
N ARG A 140 -20.09 7.87 -11.15
CA ARG A 140 -19.71 9.03 -11.98
C ARG A 140 -18.19 9.19 -12.03
N ARG A 141 -17.68 9.83 -13.08
CA ARG A 141 -16.26 10.21 -13.15
C ARG A 141 -16.00 11.21 -12.01
N ILE A 142 -14.89 11.05 -11.30
CA ILE A 142 -14.42 12.04 -10.33
C ILE A 142 -14.13 13.35 -11.07
N ASP A 143 -14.57 14.48 -10.52
CA ASP A 143 -14.33 15.81 -11.10
C ASP A 143 -12.82 16.12 -11.19
N ASP A 144 -12.45 17.06 -12.06
CA ASP A 144 -11.03 17.45 -12.24
C ASP A 144 -10.42 18.14 -11.00
N ASN A 145 -11.25 18.61 -10.07
CA ASN A 145 -10.86 19.29 -8.83
C ASN A 145 -11.72 18.83 -7.63
N PRO A 146 -11.57 17.57 -7.17
CA PRO A 146 -12.36 17.00 -6.08
C PRO A 146 -11.87 17.54 -4.74
N ARG A 147 -12.64 18.45 -4.11
CA ARG A 147 -12.20 19.21 -2.94
C ARG A 147 -11.89 18.30 -1.74
N ASP A 148 -12.76 17.34 -1.46
CA ASP A 148 -12.63 16.34 -0.41
C ASP A 148 -11.35 15.50 -0.55
N LEU A 149 -11.02 15.05 -1.77
CA LEU A 149 -9.79 14.29 -2.03
C LEU A 149 -8.53 15.18 -1.98
N LEU A 150 -8.65 16.46 -2.32
CA LEU A 150 -7.57 17.45 -2.16
C LEU A 150 -7.29 17.78 -0.69
N GLU A 151 -8.34 17.91 0.12
CA GLU A 151 -8.26 18.11 1.58
C GLU A 151 -7.67 16.87 2.26
N LEU A 152 -8.09 15.66 1.86
CA LEU A 152 -7.48 14.41 2.31
C LEU A 152 -5.98 14.33 1.96
N TYR A 153 -5.61 14.66 0.72
CA TYR A 153 -4.19 14.61 0.30
C TYR A 153 -3.32 15.52 1.17
N ARG A 154 -3.78 16.75 1.46
CA ARG A 154 -3.10 17.67 2.38
C ARG A 154 -2.96 17.10 3.79
N GLY A 155 -4.03 16.54 4.34
CA GLY A 155 -4.05 15.94 5.68
C GLY A 155 -3.14 14.72 5.86
N ILE A 156 -2.69 14.08 4.77
CA ILE A 156 -1.71 12.97 4.81
C ILE A 156 -0.28 13.38 4.38
N THR A 157 -0.05 14.66 4.07
CA THR A 157 1.21 15.18 3.48
C THR A 157 1.70 16.52 4.06
N GLU A 158 1.26 16.91 5.26
CA GLU A 158 1.63 18.19 5.91
C GLU A 158 1.28 19.40 5.03
N ASP A 159 0.02 19.47 4.59
CA ASP A 159 -0.49 20.58 3.77
C ASP A 159 0.25 20.80 2.42
N ASP A 160 0.81 19.73 1.82
CA ASP A 160 1.37 19.76 0.46
C ASP A 160 0.36 20.35 -0.54
N CYS A 161 0.59 21.60 -0.92
CA CYS A 161 -0.33 22.36 -1.77
C CYS A 161 -0.28 21.94 -3.26
N ARG A 162 0.54 20.95 -3.62
CA ARG A 162 0.54 20.35 -4.97
C ARG A 162 -0.84 19.76 -5.28
N THR A 163 -1.33 20.03 -6.49
CA THR A 163 -2.54 19.38 -7.01
C THR A 163 -2.35 17.87 -7.10
N ILE A 164 -3.43 17.09 -7.05
CA ILE A 164 -3.40 15.61 -7.16
C ILE A 164 -2.53 15.15 -8.34
N GLN A 165 -2.65 15.80 -9.51
CA GLN A 165 -1.86 15.54 -10.73
C GLN A 165 -0.33 15.69 -10.56
N ARG A 166 0.12 16.39 -9.51
CA ARG A 166 1.54 16.62 -9.17
C ARG A 166 1.94 15.99 -7.84
N GLY A 167 0.97 15.47 -7.07
CA GLY A 167 1.20 14.80 -5.80
C GLY A 167 1.92 13.46 -5.99
N LYS A 168 2.61 13.00 -4.95
CA LYS A 168 3.41 11.77 -5.01
C LYS A 168 3.15 10.88 -3.81
N ILE A 169 3.08 9.57 -4.02
CA ILE A 169 2.87 8.58 -2.95
C ILE A 169 3.98 8.71 -1.88
N ARG A 170 5.23 8.96 -2.29
CA ARG A 170 6.35 9.15 -1.36
C ARG A 170 6.20 10.33 -0.39
N ASN A 171 5.33 11.31 -0.68
CA ASN A 171 5.09 12.47 0.17
C ASN A 171 4.12 12.15 1.32
N ILE A 172 3.38 11.04 1.25
CA ILE A 172 2.53 10.58 2.34
C ILE A 172 3.41 10.37 3.57
N GLN A 173 3.03 10.91 4.72
CA GLN A 173 3.92 10.90 5.89
C GLN A 173 3.83 9.61 6.69
N LEU A 174 2.64 9.08 6.97
CA LEU A 174 2.47 7.83 7.71
C LEU A 174 2.89 6.60 6.88
N PRO A 175 3.81 5.75 7.37
CA PRO A 175 4.32 4.59 6.63
C PRO A 175 3.22 3.61 6.19
N ALA A 176 2.25 3.28 7.06
CA ALA A 176 1.15 2.36 6.72
C ALA A 176 0.28 2.87 5.56
N ILE A 177 -0.07 4.17 5.59
CA ILE A 177 -0.84 4.84 4.52
C ILE A 177 -0.02 4.86 3.21
N LYS A 178 1.28 5.18 3.29
CA LYS A 178 2.19 5.16 2.13
C LYS A 178 2.30 3.77 1.51
N TYR A 179 2.46 2.73 2.33
CA TYR A 179 2.56 1.35 1.88
C TYR A 179 1.25 0.87 1.24
N PHE A 180 0.11 1.16 1.87
CA PHE A 180 -1.21 0.86 1.33
C PHE A 180 -1.48 1.55 -0.02
N ALA A 181 -1.02 2.79 -0.20
CA ALA A 181 -1.07 3.48 -1.48
C ALA A 181 -0.21 2.81 -2.57
N TYR A 182 0.99 2.32 -2.24
CA TYR A 182 1.81 1.50 -3.17
C TYR A 182 1.15 0.15 -3.51
N TYR A 183 0.50 -0.48 -2.54
CA TYR A 183 -0.29 -1.70 -2.75
C TYR A 183 -1.45 -1.48 -3.73
N ILE A 184 -2.26 -0.44 -3.51
CA ILE A 184 -3.34 -0.06 -4.43
C ILE A 184 -2.78 0.21 -5.84
N ALA A 185 -1.68 0.97 -5.95
CA ALA A 185 -1.08 1.33 -7.23
C ALA A 185 -0.62 0.11 -8.05
N THR A 186 -0.06 -0.91 -7.39
CA THR A 186 0.55 -2.09 -8.04
C THR A 186 -0.40 -3.28 -8.19
N SER A 187 -1.37 -3.44 -7.29
CA SER A 187 -2.22 -4.65 -7.22
C SER A 187 -3.63 -4.45 -7.77
N ILE A 188 -4.20 -3.26 -7.58
CA ILE A 188 -5.63 -2.97 -7.85
C ILE A 188 -5.78 -2.00 -9.03
N LEU A 189 -5.03 -0.89 -9.02
CA LEU A 189 -5.04 0.12 -10.08
C LEU A 189 -4.03 -0.16 -11.19
N GLY A 190 -3.18 -1.18 -11.05
CA GLY A 190 -2.36 -1.68 -12.15
C GLY A 190 -1.52 -0.60 -12.85
N ARG A 191 -0.63 0.05 -12.11
CA ARG A 191 0.22 1.13 -12.60
C ARG A 191 1.69 0.73 -12.59
N GLU A 192 2.35 0.88 -13.74
CA GLU A 192 3.82 0.79 -13.83
C GLU A 192 4.48 1.98 -13.11
N ASN A 193 3.96 3.19 -13.30
CA ASN A 193 4.40 4.36 -12.55
C ASN A 193 3.59 4.52 -11.25
N THR A 194 4.21 4.09 -10.15
CA THR A 194 3.72 4.21 -8.77
C THR A 194 4.22 5.47 -8.04
N SER A 195 4.96 6.38 -8.68
CA SER A 195 5.48 7.58 -8.00
C SER A 195 4.42 8.62 -7.75
N ASN A 196 3.46 8.75 -8.66
CA ASN A 196 2.42 9.78 -8.65
C ASN A 196 1.17 9.26 -7.96
N ILE A 197 0.55 10.11 -7.14
CA ILE A 197 -0.80 9.84 -6.64
C ILE A 197 -1.82 10.23 -7.71
N SER A 198 -3.04 9.70 -7.63
CA SER A 198 -4.15 10.07 -8.50
C SER A 198 -5.47 10.10 -7.72
N SER A 199 -6.53 10.65 -8.32
CA SER A 199 -7.84 10.74 -7.65
C SER A 199 -8.39 9.36 -7.29
N TYR A 200 -8.01 8.30 -8.03
CA TYR A 200 -8.44 6.94 -7.71
C TYR A 200 -7.74 6.41 -6.45
N HIS A 201 -6.43 6.63 -6.30
CA HIS A 201 -5.73 6.29 -5.06
C HIS A 201 -6.35 7.02 -3.86
N LEU A 202 -6.64 8.32 -4.02
CA LEU A 202 -7.25 9.12 -2.96
C LEU A 202 -8.68 8.70 -2.62
N ALA A 203 -9.47 8.21 -3.58
CA ALA A 203 -10.78 7.64 -3.30
C ALA A 203 -10.69 6.34 -2.46
N PHE A 204 -9.74 5.45 -2.77
CA PHE A 204 -9.46 4.27 -1.92
C PHE A 204 -8.94 4.66 -0.53
N LEU A 205 -8.04 5.66 -0.45
CA LEU A 205 -7.55 6.18 0.82
C LEU A 205 -8.67 6.85 1.64
N ASN A 206 -9.61 7.56 1.01
CA ASN A 206 -10.73 8.17 1.71
C ASN A 206 -11.62 7.09 2.33
N ALA A 207 -11.99 6.06 1.57
CA ALA A 207 -12.74 4.92 2.09
C ALA A 207 -12.02 4.24 3.26
N ALA A 208 -10.70 4.03 3.15
CA ALA A 208 -9.89 3.40 4.20
C ALA A 208 -9.73 4.24 5.48
N LEU A 209 -9.61 5.56 5.35
CA LEU A 209 -9.28 6.47 6.46
C LEU A 209 -10.53 7.07 7.13
N THR A 210 -11.55 7.44 6.36
CA THR A 210 -12.76 8.11 6.86
C THR A 210 -14.00 7.22 6.86
N GLY A 211 -13.95 6.04 6.25
CA GLY A 211 -15.12 5.18 6.03
C GLY A 211 -16.11 5.75 5.00
N GLN A 212 -15.80 6.86 4.34
CA GLN A 212 -16.70 7.48 3.37
C GLN A 212 -16.77 6.69 2.06
N THR A 213 -17.95 6.14 1.78
CA THR A 213 -18.23 5.39 0.55
C THR A 213 -18.79 6.28 -0.57
N SER A 214 -18.37 7.54 -0.65
CA SER A 214 -18.85 8.51 -1.65
C SER A 214 -18.52 8.08 -3.08
N TYR A 215 -17.39 7.41 -3.29
CA TYR A 215 -16.88 6.96 -4.58
C TYR A 215 -17.05 5.45 -4.76
N HIS A 216 -17.58 5.04 -5.93
CA HIS A 216 -17.80 3.63 -6.22
C HIS A 216 -16.52 2.93 -6.65
N LEU A 217 -15.80 2.35 -5.68
CA LEU A 217 -14.44 1.78 -5.86
C LEU A 217 -14.35 0.78 -7.01
N GLY A 218 -15.32 -0.14 -7.14
CA GLY A 218 -15.36 -1.08 -8.27
C GLY A 218 -15.54 -0.41 -9.65
N SER A 219 -16.15 0.79 -9.70
CA SER A 219 -16.23 1.58 -10.94
C SER A 219 -14.88 2.23 -11.28
N LEU A 220 -14.07 2.58 -10.28
CA LEU A 220 -12.72 3.12 -10.48
C LEU A 220 -11.78 2.02 -10.99
N ILE A 221 -11.92 0.79 -10.48
CA ILE A 221 -11.24 -0.40 -11.02
C ILE A 221 -11.66 -0.64 -12.47
N ALA A 222 -12.97 -0.68 -12.76
CA ALA A 222 -13.47 -0.88 -14.13
C ALA A 222 -13.00 0.23 -15.10
N ARG A 223 -13.04 1.50 -14.68
CA ARG A 223 -12.46 2.64 -15.43
C ARG A 223 -10.98 2.42 -15.70
N ARG A 224 -10.21 2.00 -14.70
CA ARG A 224 -8.77 1.80 -14.82
C ARG A 224 -8.41 0.64 -15.75
N LEU A 225 -9.11 -0.50 -15.66
CA LEU A 225 -8.95 -1.62 -16.59
C LEU A 225 -9.34 -1.24 -18.03
N SER A 226 -10.38 -0.41 -18.21
CA SER A 226 -10.75 0.12 -19.52
C SER A 226 -9.80 1.21 -20.06
N SER A 227 -8.88 1.71 -19.22
CA SER A 227 -7.89 2.72 -19.63
C SER A 227 -6.67 2.03 -20.22
N ARG A 228 -6.20 2.52 -21.37
CA ARG A 228 -5.01 1.95 -22.00
C ARG A 228 -3.75 2.26 -21.21
N GLY A 229 -2.88 1.26 -21.09
CA GLY A 229 -1.63 1.37 -20.37
C GLY A 229 -1.01 0.00 -20.11
N PRO A 230 -0.05 -0.07 -19.17
CA PRO A 230 0.58 -1.32 -18.75
C PRO A 230 -0.45 -2.37 -18.32
N ILE A 231 -0.28 -3.59 -18.81
CA ILE A 231 -1.20 -4.70 -18.55
C ILE A 231 -0.99 -5.21 -17.12
N PHE A 232 -1.98 -5.00 -16.26
CA PHE A 232 -2.04 -5.45 -14.86
C PHE A 232 -3.47 -5.87 -14.53
N GLY A 233 -3.64 -6.76 -13.54
CA GLY A 233 -4.96 -7.22 -13.10
C GLY A 233 -5.15 -8.74 -13.14
N GLY A 234 -4.08 -9.53 -13.01
CA GLY A 234 -4.17 -11.00 -13.03
C GLY A 234 -5.04 -11.54 -11.90
N THR A 235 -4.95 -10.96 -10.70
CA THR A 235 -5.83 -11.29 -9.56
C THR A 235 -7.31 -11.01 -9.87
N ILE A 236 -7.61 -9.87 -10.52
CA ILE A 236 -8.96 -9.49 -10.96
C ILE A 236 -9.50 -10.51 -11.98
N ALA A 237 -8.69 -10.83 -13.01
CA ALA A 237 -9.05 -11.78 -14.05
C ALA A 237 -9.32 -13.18 -13.49
N LEU A 238 -8.47 -13.65 -12.55
CA LEU A 238 -8.63 -14.94 -11.89
C LEU A 238 -9.86 -15.00 -10.98
N ARG A 239 -10.13 -13.92 -10.22
CA ARG A 239 -11.35 -13.79 -9.42
C ARG A 239 -12.60 -13.95 -10.26
N ILE A 240 -12.67 -13.22 -11.38
CA ILE A 240 -13.79 -13.27 -12.32
C ILE A 240 -13.92 -14.65 -12.97
N LEU A 241 -12.82 -15.28 -13.41
CA LEU A 241 -12.82 -16.65 -13.93
C LEU A 241 -13.37 -17.64 -12.90
N THR A 242 -12.98 -17.49 -11.63
CA THR A 242 -13.45 -18.34 -10.50
C THR A 242 -14.94 -18.12 -10.23
N HIS A 243 -15.37 -16.86 -10.16
CA HIS A 243 -16.76 -16.45 -9.92
C HIS A 243 -17.71 -16.98 -11.00
N LEU A 244 -17.29 -16.87 -12.26
CA LEU A 244 -18.00 -17.43 -13.42
C LEU A 244 -17.89 -18.96 -13.55
N ARG A 245 -17.09 -19.61 -12.69
CA ARG A 245 -16.82 -21.07 -12.70
C ARG A 245 -16.29 -21.57 -14.05
N LEU A 246 -15.49 -20.75 -14.73
CA LEU A 246 -14.85 -21.10 -15.99
C LEU A 246 -13.51 -21.82 -15.72
N PRO A 247 -13.11 -22.78 -16.58
CA PRO A 247 -11.82 -23.46 -16.44
C PRO A 247 -10.65 -22.53 -16.81
N LEU A 248 -9.51 -22.75 -16.14
CA LEU A 248 -8.22 -22.21 -16.57
C LEU A 248 -7.70 -23.00 -17.80
N ASP A 249 -7.07 -22.33 -18.77
CA ASP A 249 -6.37 -23.02 -19.86
C ASP A 249 -5.10 -23.68 -19.32
N SER A 250 -4.98 -25.00 -19.49
CA SER A 250 -3.83 -25.79 -19.03
C SER A 250 -2.50 -25.42 -19.70
N ASN A 251 -2.54 -24.63 -20.77
CA ASN A 251 -1.37 -24.12 -21.49
C ASN A 251 -1.04 -22.66 -21.13
N ASP A 252 -1.76 -22.05 -20.17
CA ASP A 252 -1.39 -20.72 -19.70
C ASP A 252 -0.25 -20.78 -18.67
N VAL A 253 0.66 -19.82 -18.76
CA VAL A 253 1.90 -19.80 -17.99
C VAL A 253 1.72 -18.89 -16.78
N PRO A 254 2.07 -19.34 -15.55
CA PRO A 254 2.01 -18.49 -14.37
C PRO A 254 3.02 -17.33 -14.49
N LEU A 255 2.57 -16.14 -14.11
CA LEU A 255 3.38 -14.94 -13.94
C LEU A 255 4.14 -15.05 -12.62
N THR A 256 5.43 -14.67 -12.63
CA THR A 256 6.25 -14.62 -11.41
C THR A 256 5.60 -13.73 -10.36
N PRO A 257 5.27 -14.25 -9.16
CA PRO A 257 4.70 -13.44 -8.09
C PRO A 257 5.61 -12.27 -7.73
N ARG A 258 4.99 -11.11 -7.41
CA ARG A 258 5.70 -9.93 -6.93
C ARG A 258 5.23 -9.61 -5.52
N ARG A 259 6.14 -9.18 -4.66
CA ARG A 259 5.82 -8.71 -3.31
C ARG A 259 6.32 -7.29 -3.10
N LEU A 260 5.63 -6.56 -2.22
CA LEU A 260 6.08 -5.29 -1.66
C LEU A 260 7.06 -5.53 -0.50
N ASP A 261 8.12 -6.27 -0.80
CA ASP A 261 9.20 -6.60 0.14
C ASP A 261 10.19 -5.42 0.35
N ILE A 262 11.24 -5.65 1.13
CA ILE A 262 12.25 -4.62 1.39
C ILE A 262 12.98 -4.13 0.12
N ALA A 263 13.15 -4.98 -0.92
CA ALA A 263 13.78 -4.56 -2.18
C ALA A 263 12.83 -3.68 -3.01
N ALA A 264 11.53 -3.98 -3.01
CA ALA A 264 10.51 -3.10 -3.58
C ALA A 264 10.43 -1.78 -2.81
N MET A 265 10.48 -1.80 -1.47
CA MET A 265 10.43 -0.61 -0.63
C MET A 265 11.67 0.29 -0.78
N LYS A 266 12.86 -0.29 -0.96
CA LYS A 266 14.06 0.45 -1.39
C LYS A 266 13.87 1.10 -2.77
N SER A 267 13.33 0.35 -3.73
CA SER A 267 13.08 0.82 -5.10
C SER A 267 12.06 1.97 -5.17
N HIS A 268 11.17 2.07 -4.18
CA HIS A 268 10.20 3.16 -4.03
C HIS A 268 10.69 4.32 -3.15
N HIS A 269 11.91 4.25 -2.62
CA HIS A 269 12.45 5.19 -1.62
C HIS A 269 11.57 5.29 -0.35
N PHE A 270 10.89 4.21 0.02
CA PHE A 270 10.15 4.12 1.28
C PHE A 270 11.12 3.96 2.45
N VAL A 271 12.12 3.07 2.29
CA VAL A 271 13.26 2.91 3.20
C VAL A 271 14.57 3.33 2.52
N THR A 272 15.63 3.53 3.29
CA THR A 272 16.98 3.79 2.79
C THR A 272 17.57 2.58 2.05
N THR A 273 18.57 2.82 1.20
CA THR A 273 19.20 1.77 0.36
C THR A 273 19.99 0.74 1.16
N ASP A 274 20.47 1.10 2.35
CA ASP A 274 21.22 0.29 3.29
C ASP A 274 20.33 -0.48 4.29
N SER A 275 19.07 -0.07 4.49
CA SER A 275 18.11 -0.75 5.39
C SER A 275 18.09 -2.29 5.23
N THR A 276 18.09 -3.03 6.33
CA THR A 276 17.87 -4.49 6.34
C THR A 276 16.48 -4.80 6.91
N ILE A 277 16.08 -6.08 6.93
CA ILE A 277 14.80 -6.46 7.56
C ILE A 277 14.81 -6.15 9.07
N ASP A 278 15.96 -6.33 9.72
CA ASP A 278 16.17 -6.12 11.16
C ASP A 278 16.51 -4.67 11.53
N ASN A 279 16.86 -3.82 10.54
CA ASN A 279 17.20 -2.42 10.72
C ASN A 279 16.65 -1.60 9.54
N MET A 280 15.36 -1.25 9.63
CA MET A 280 14.68 -0.44 8.63
C MET A 280 14.74 1.04 8.99
N VAL A 281 15.17 1.87 8.04
CA VAL A 281 15.17 3.32 8.18
C VAL A 281 14.19 3.92 7.17
N TYR A 282 13.06 4.40 7.68
CA TYR A 282 12.00 5.04 6.90
C TYR A 282 12.42 6.44 6.42
N ARG A 283 12.01 6.78 5.20
CA ARG A 283 12.27 8.09 4.59
C ARG A 283 10.99 8.91 4.60
N MET A 284 10.94 9.88 5.51
CA MET A 284 9.83 10.81 5.69
C MET A 284 10.15 12.15 5.05
N LEU A 285 9.24 12.69 4.25
CA LEU A 285 9.41 13.97 3.54
C LEU A 285 8.43 15.01 4.11
N PHE A 286 8.94 16.21 4.36
CA PHE A 286 8.17 17.36 4.86
C PHE A 286 7.81 18.32 3.74
N ALA A 287 6.88 19.24 4.00
CA ALA A 287 6.35 20.19 3.02
C ALA A 287 7.42 21.15 2.46
N ASP A 288 8.42 21.50 3.26
CA ASP A 288 9.59 22.30 2.87
C ASP A 288 10.57 21.54 1.95
N GLY A 289 10.36 20.24 1.76
CA GLY A 289 11.20 19.35 0.96
C GLY A 289 12.38 18.73 1.71
N ASN A 290 12.53 18.98 3.01
CA ASN A 290 13.47 18.27 3.86
C ASN A 290 13.02 16.81 4.03
N GLU A 291 14.02 15.92 4.10
CA GLU A 291 13.83 14.50 4.30
C GLU A 291 14.47 14.10 5.63
N LYS A 292 13.72 13.35 6.46
CA LYS A 292 14.18 12.80 7.73
C LYS A 292 14.20 11.29 7.63
N GLU A 293 15.29 10.72 8.11
CA GLU A 293 15.47 9.29 8.27
C GLU A 293 15.05 8.90 9.70
N ILE A 294 14.17 7.91 9.79
CA ILE A 294 13.49 7.50 11.02
C ILE A 294 13.64 5.98 11.17
N PRO A 295 14.30 5.45 12.21
CA PRO A 295 14.39 4.01 12.43
C PRO A 295 12.99 3.46 12.73
N LEU A 296 12.61 2.34 12.12
CA LEU A 296 11.36 1.59 12.39
C LEU A 296 11.66 0.37 13.27
N PRO A 297 10.68 -0.13 14.05
CA PRO A 297 9.28 0.34 14.16
C PRO A 297 9.10 1.56 15.08
N GLN A 298 8.05 2.36 14.85
CA GLN A 298 7.74 3.58 15.62
C GLN A 298 6.23 3.73 15.95
N PRO A 299 5.64 2.81 16.72
CA PRO A 299 4.19 2.80 16.98
C PRO A 299 3.69 4.02 17.78
N GLY A 300 4.56 4.69 18.56
CA GLY A 300 4.21 5.93 19.25
C GLY A 300 4.10 7.16 18.33
N LEU A 301 4.88 7.17 17.24
CA LEU A 301 4.87 8.25 16.25
C LEU A 301 3.84 7.99 15.15
N PHE A 302 3.86 6.79 14.59
CA PHE A 302 3.02 6.36 13.47
C PHE A 302 1.88 5.47 13.97
N ASN A 303 0.66 6.00 13.87
CA ASN A 303 -0.58 5.29 14.15
C ASN A 303 -1.70 5.92 13.30
N ILE A 304 -2.48 5.11 12.59
CA ILE A 304 -3.55 5.59 11.69
C ILE A 304 -4.79 6.16 12.40
N ASP A 305 -5.00 5.86 13.69
CA ASP A 305 -6.13 6.35 14.48
C ASP A 305 -5.81 7.67 15.22
N ARG A 306 -4.66 8.31 14.89
CA ARG A 306 -4.34 9.68 15.29
C ARG A 306 -5.35 10.67 14.71
N GLN A 307 -5.57 11.78 15.40
CA GLN A 307 -6.42 12.89 14.94
C GLN A 307 -5.90 13.57 13.65
N SER A 308 -4.59 13.49 13.40
CA SER A 308 -3.93 13.97 12.18
C SER A 308 -3.09 12.85 11.57
N TRP A 309 -3.16 12.71 10.25
CA TRP A 309 -2.34 11.81 9.43
C TRP A 309 -1.11 12.50 8.82
N SER A 310 -0.82 13.70 9.29
CA SER A 310 0.43 14.42 9.08
C SER A 310 1.07 14.78 10.41
N LEU A 311 2.40 14.85 10.41
CA LEU A 311 3.26 15.18 11.54
C LEU A 311 4.14 16.37 11.14
N THR A 312 4.29 17.34 12.02
CA THR A 312 5.26 18.42 11.81
C THR A 312 6.68 17.92 12.07
N LYS A 313 7.67 18.66 11.56
CA LYS A 313 9.08 18.36 11.83
C LYS A 313 9.42 18.42 13.32
N GLU A 314 8.82 19.37 14.05
CA GLU A 314 9.01 19.55 15.49
C GLU A 314 8.46 18.36 16.28
N GLU A 315 7.26 17.86 15.95
CA GLU A 315 6.69 16.65 16.59
C GLU A 315 7.60 15.42 16.41
N VAL A 316 8.15 15.24 15.22
CA VAL A 316 9.10 14.14 14.94
C VAL A 316 10.42 14.34 15.70
N GLU A 317 10.96 15.56 15.74
CA GLU A 317 12.20 15.84 16.46
C GLU A 317 12.06 15.73 18.00
N GLU A 318 10.90 16.08 18.55
CA GLU A 318 10.59 15.91 19.98
C GLU A 318 10.47 14.41 20.33
N HIS A 319 9.70 13.65 19.54
CA HIS A 319 9.56 12.20 19.73
C HIS A 319 10.92 11.47 19.70
N MET A 320 11.78 11.80 18.74
CA MET A 320 13.11 11.17 18.64
C MET A 320 14.00 11.52 19.85
N LYS A 321 13.98 12.78 20.33
CA LYS A 321 14.74 13.18 21.53
C LYS A 321 14.29 12.44 22.79
N ILE A 322 12.97 12.24 22.94
CA ILE A 322 12.41 11.47 24.06
C ILE A 322 12.87 10.01 23.99
N GLN A 323 12.85 9.41 22.79
CA GLN A 323 13.32 8.04 22.59
C GLN A 323 14.82 7.88 22.86
N ASP A 324 15.65 8.79 22.35
CA ASP A 324 17.11 8.80 22.58
C ASP A 324 17.43 8.92 24.09
N PHE A 325 16.69 9.75 24.82
CA PHE A 325 16.86 9.93 26.27
C PHE A 325 16.53 8.65 27.05
N HIS A 326 15.43 7.98 26.71
CA HIS A 326 15.07 6.69 27.34
C HIS A 326 16.11 5.61 27.04
N GLN A 327 16.57 5.49 25.79
CA GLN A 327 17.60 4.50 25.44
C GLN A 327 18.93 4.71 26.19
N GLN A 328 19.31 5.96 26.46
CA GLN A 328 20.51 6.25 27.23
C GLN A 328 20.35 5.83 28.70
N HIS A 329 19.28 6.24 29.36
CA HIS A 329 19.09 5.95 30.80
C HIS A 329 18.71 4.50 31.11
N ASP A 330 17.84 3.86 30.30
CA ASP A 330 17.47 2.45 30.50
C ASP A 330 18.66 1.49 30.27
N SER A 331 19.73 1.96 29.63
CA SER A 331 20.98 1.19 29.44
C SER A 331 22.03 1.42 30.55
N GLU A 332 21.92 2.50 31.32
CA GLU A 332 22.79 2.78 32.48
C GLU A 332 22.25 2.14 33.78
N ASP A 333 20.93 2.08 33.95
CA ASP A 333 20.27 1.48 35.12
C ASP A 333 20.07 -0.06 35.01
N ALA A 334 20.56 -0.67 33.93
CA ALA A 334 20.58 -2.12 33.76
C ALA A 334 21.68 -2.80 34.61
N GLU A 335 21.57 -2.68 35.95
CA GLU A 335 22.41 -3.47 36.85
C GLU A 335 22.23 -4.97 36.54
N PRO A 336 23.30 -5.70 36.20
CA PRO A 336 23.22 -7.14 36.06
C PRO A 336 22.95 -7.75 37.45
N SER A 337 21.71 -8.18 37.65
CA SER A 337 21.26 -8.88 38.85
C SER A 337 22.02 -10.19 39.05
N TYR A 338 23.14 -10.11 39.77
CA TYR A 338 23.83 -11.25 40.34
C TYR A 338 23.22 -11.57 41.71
N ASP A 339 23.09 -12.86 42.03
CA ASP A 339 22.54 -13.41 43.29
C ASP A 339 21.09 -13.03 43.65
N CYS A 340 20.15 -13.88 43.20
CA CYS A 340 18.95 -14.18 43.98
C CYS A 340 19.16 -15.49 44.77
N THR A 341 19.94 -15.42 45.85
CA THR A 341 19.99 -16.50 46.85
C THR A 341 18.67 -16.55 47.62
N VAL A 342 17.81 -17.50 47.26
CA VAL A 342 16.56 -17.80 47.99
C VAL A 342 16.89 -18.24 49.41
N THR A 343 16.74 -17.31 50.35
CA THR A 343 16.94 -17.56 51.78
C THR A 343 15.58 -17.81 52.42
N TYR A 344 15.28 -19.05 52.78
CA TYR A 344 14.09 -19.39 53.57
C TYR A 344 14.29 -18.93 55.03
N PRO A 345 13.39 -18.12 55.61
CA PRO A 345 13.46 -17.78 57.03
C PRO A 345 12.96 -18.95 57.86
N ASP A 346 13.80 -19.39 58.79
CA ASP A 346 13.55 -20.57 59.59
C ASP A 346 12.51 -20.34 60.71
N VAL A 347 11.88 -21.45 61.06
CA VAL A 347 10.77 -21.62 62.00
C VAL A 347 11.09 -21.06 63.40
N SER A 348 10.18 -20.24 63.96
CA SER A 348 10.11 -20.04 65.42
C SER A 348 9.28 -21.14 66.08
N SER A 349 9.88 -21.86 67.02
CA SER A 349 9.27 -23.01 67.69
C SER A 349 8.12 -22.62 68.64
N SER A 350 7.06 -23.43 68.66
CA SER A 350 6.14 -23.53 69.79
C SER A 350 5.75 -24.99 70.01
N THR A 351 5.75 -25.42 71.27
CA THR A 351 5.78 -26.82 71.67
C THR A 351 4.39 -27.39 71.88
N TYR A 352 4.02 -28.50 71.23
CA TYR A 352 3.07 -29.47 71.78
C TYR A 352 3.44 -30.91 71.39
N LEU A 353 3.27 -31.82 72.35
CA LEU A 353 3.48 -33.26 72.24
C LEU A 353 2.20 -33.96 71.77
N GLU A 354 2.28 -34.87 70.81
CA GLU A 354 2.20 -36.32 71.06
C GLU A 354 2.32 -37.17 69.76
N PRO A 355 2.70 -38.46 69.85
CA PRO A 355 3.01 -39.31 68.69
C PRO A 355 1.86 -40.25 68.29
N GLY A 356 1.73 -40.60 67.00
CA GLY A 356 0.76 -41.62 66.58
C GLY A 356 0.83 -42.12 65.14
N ARG A 357 1.42 -43.32 64.97
CA ARG A 357 1.11 -44.34 63.93
C ARG A 357 1.38 -44.02 62.45
N SER A 358 2.57 -44.43 62.03
CA SER A 358 2.82 -45.43 60.96
C SER A 358 1.61 -45.92 60.13
N SER A 359 1.69 -45.75 58.81
CA SER A 359 1.22 -46.76 57.84
C SER A 359 1.93 -46.59 56.48
N SER A 360 2.62 -47.64 56.03
CA SER A 360 3.21 -47.78 54.70
C SER A 360 2.17 -48.19 53.66
N TYR A 361 2.33 -47.79 52.38
CA TYR A 361 2.04 -48.69 51.25
C TYR A 361 2.79 -48.24 49.98
N TYR A 362 3.40 -49.19 49.27
CA TYR A 362 3.98 -49.02 47.93
C TYR A 362 2.92 -49.25 46.85
N GLY A 363 3.10 -48.66 45.66
CA GLY A 363 2.21 -48.90 44.51
C GLY A 363 2.84 -48.39 43.20
N ASP A 364 3.45 -49.31 42.46
CA ASP A 364 4.20 -49.06 41.21
C ASP A 364 3.35 -49.01 39.94
N THR A 365 3.90 -48.41 38.87
CA THR A 365 3.59 -48.66 37.42
C THR A 365 2.15 -48.36 36.93
N THR A 366 1.78 -48.22 35.64
CA THR A 366 2.40 -48.28 34.28
C THR A 366 1.52 -47.37 33.38
N SER A 367 1.75 -47.01 32.10
CA SER A 367 2.78 -47.23 31.07
C SER A 367 2.58 -46.21 29.93
N TRP A 368 3.58 -45.96 29.08
CA TRP A 368 3.38 -45.29 27.77
C TRP A 368 3.10 -46.32 26.66
N GLY A 369 2.15 -46.02 25.75
CA GLY A 369 1.89 -46.80 24.54
C GLY A 369 2.41 -46.08 23.28
N PRO A 370 2.89 -46.81 22.24
CA PRO A 370 3.38 -46.23 21.00
C PRO A 370 2.27 -46.00 19.95
N TRP A 371 2.64 -45.26 18.91
CA TRP A 371 1.78 -44.83 17.81
C TRP A 371 1.75 -45.84 16.65
N GLU A 372 0.59 -45.98 16.01
CA GLU A 372 0.39 -46.25 14.57
C GLU A 372 -0.56 -45.19 14.00
#